data_AF-A0A2N2SSG3-F1
#
_entry.id   AF-A0A2N2SSG3-F1
#
_cell.length_a   1.000
_cell.length_b   1.000
_cell.length_c   1.000
_cell.angle_alpha   90.00
_cell.angle_beta   90.00
_cell.angle_gamma   90.00
#
_symmetry.space_group_name_H-M   'P 1'
#
loop_
_entity.id
_entity.type
_entity.pdbx_description
1 polymer ?
#
loop_
_entity_poly.entity_id
_entity_poly.type
_entity_poly.pdbx_seq_one_letter_code
_entity_poly.pdbx_strand_id
1 'polypeptide(L)'
;MVTSSQSPAPDKQRWKSCDAEERQTWLKDLFIAYPAVAEILSDFVEKLNECERSGQATGMLVLGGSGVGKATLMNRLKAIGEQRYARYEEDRTICPVLSIEVPDPCTPIEFSYAILEALGDGDPRSRKNKLDTHKAAELFLIQCEVRVILIDNMQDIPARRAKRGVELVSTRLRQFIDKSFAV
;
A
#
# COMPACT_ATOMS: atom_id res chain seq x y z
N MET A 1 2.58 -22.78 0.14
CA MET A 1 3.13 -22.91 -1.22
C MET A 1 2.66 -21.73 -2.05
N VAL A 2 3.39 -20.62 -2.03
CA VAL A 2 3.16 -19.53 -2.99
C VAL A 2 3.71 -20.05 -4.31
N THR A 3 2.81 -20.47 -5.20
CA THR A 3 3.18 -20.80 -6.57
C THR A 3 3.87 -19.57 -7.15
N SER A 4 5.15 -19.72 -7.44
CA SER A 4 5.92 -18.82 -8.28
C SER A 4 5.18 -18.67 -9.61
N SER A 5 4.33 -17.65 -9.72
CA SER A 5 3.93 -17.13 -11.02
C SER A 5 5.14 -16.44 -11.62
N GLN A 6 6.13 -17.24 -12.03
CA GLN A 6 7.03 -16.84 -13.09
C GLN A 6 6.11 -16.56 -14.28
N SER A 7 5.97 -15.29 -14.68
CA SER A 7 5.54 -15.01 -16.04
C SER A 7 6.41 -15.89 -16.94
N PRO A 8 5.82 -16.80 -17.75
CA PRO A 8 6.60 -17.72 -18.55
C PRO A 8 7.58 -16.89 -19.35
N ALA A 9 8.88 -17.17 -19.21
CA ALA A 9 9.90 -16.49 -19.97
C ALA A 9 9.44 -16.53 -21.44
N PRO A 10 9.12 -15.38 -22.05
CA PRO A 10 8.50 -15.41 -23.36
C PRO A 10 9.47 -16.08 -24.31
N ASP A 11 8.97 -17.02 -25.09
CA ASP A 11 9.74 -17.70 -26.12
C ASP A 11 10.55 -16.66 -26.90
N LYS A 12 11.87 -16.84 -26.98
CA LYS A 12 12.76 -15.92 -27.72
C LYS A 12 12.28 -15.69 -29.15
N GLN A 13 11.50 -16.62 -29.72
CA GLN A 13 10.86 -16.47 -31.02
C GLN A 13 9.80 -15.37 -31.06
N ARG A 14 9.02 -15.17 -29.98
CA ARG A 14 7.99 -14.12 -29.89
C ARG A 14 8.59 -12.73 -30.12
N TRP A 15 9.72 -12.45 -29.48
CA TRP A 15 10.33 -11.13 -29.55
C TRP A 15 10.99 -10.82 -30.89
N LYS A 16 11.19 -11.80 -31.78
CA LYS A 16 11.78 -11.54 -33.09
C LYS A 16 10.84 -10.74 -34.00
N SER A 17 9.52 -10.91 -33.85
CA SER A 17 8.50 -10.25 -34.65
C SER A 17 7.87 -9.02 -33.99
N CYS A 18 7.99 -8.85 -32.68
CA CYS A 18 7.48 -7.67 -31.96
C CYS A 18 8.28 -6.42 -32.32
N ASP A 19 7.59 -5.29 -32.47
CA ASP A 19 8.23 -3.98 -32.65
C ASP A 19 8.94 -3.49 -31.37
N ALA A 20 9.67 -2.39 -31.48
CA ALA A 20 10.44 -1.85 -30.36
C ALA A 20 9.55 -1.30 -29.22
N GLU A 21 8.35 -0.82 -29.54
CA GLU A 21 7.42 -0.23 -28.59
C GLU A 21 6.77 -1.30 -27.72
N GLU A 22 6.33 -2.41 -28.32
CA GLU A 22 5.78 -3.58 -27.62
C GLU A 22 6.82 -4.21 -26.68
N ARG A 23 8.09 -4.29 -27.13
CA ARG A 23 9.20 -4.76 -26.28
C ARG A 23 9.46 -3.84 -25.09
N GLN A 24 9.42 -2.52 -25.30
CA GLN A 24 9.60 -1.56 -24.22
C GLN A 24 8.47 -1.63 -23.20
N THR A 25 7.23 -1.76 -23.66
CA THR A 25 6.07 -1.95 -22.79
C THR A 25 6.22 -3.21 -21.94
N TRP A 26 6.58 -4.34 -22.56
CA TRP A 26 6.81 -5.57 -21.81
C TRP A 26 7.96 -5.47 -20.79
N LEU A 27 9.06 -4.81 -21.16
CA LEU A 27 10.18 -4.60 -20.24
C LEU A 27 9.80 -3.74 -19.02
N LYS A 28 8.90 -2.77 -19.18
CA LYS A 28 8.40 -1.95 -18.07
C LYS A 28 7.60 -2.79 -17.06
N ASP A 29 6.92 -3.82 -17.53
CA ASP A 29 6.12 -4.73 -16.70
C ASP A 29 6.91 -5.94 -16.18
N LEU A 30 8.15 -6.13 -16.64
CA LEU A 30 8.98 -7.25 -16.23
C LEU A 30 9.37 -7.12 -14.76
N PHE A 31 8.83 -8.02 -13.95
CA PHE A 31 9.21 -8.17 -12.54
C PHE A 31 10.12 -9.38 -12.34
N ILE A 32 11.33 -9.14 -11.85
CA ILE A 32 12.29 -10.19 -11.52
C ILE A 32 12.32 -10.37 -10.00
N ALA A 33 11.68 -11.44 -9.52
CA ALA A 33 11.71 -11.83 -8.12
C ALA A 33 13.06 -12.49 -7.78
N TYR A 34 14.10 -11.69 -7.54
CA TYR A 34 15.37 -12.18 -6.99
C TYR A 34 15.20 -12.61 -5.53
N PRO A 35 16.11 -13.42 -4.95
CA PRO A 35 15.88 -14.10 -3.67
C PRO A 35 15.34 -13.23 -2.55
N ALA A 36 15.93 -12.06 -2.30
CA ALA A 36 15.46 -11.17 -1.22
C ALA A 36 14.05 -10.60 -1.48
N VAL A 37 13.67 -10.35 -2.74
CA VAL A 37 12.28 -9.96 -3.07
C VAL A 37 11.33 -11.14 -2.85
N ALA A 38 11.74 -12.36 -3.21
CA ALA A 38 10.92 -13.53 -2.96
C ALA A 38 10.67 -13.74 -1.44
N GLU A 39 11.68 -13.50 -0.61
CA GLU A 39 11.55 -13.50 0.86
C GLU A 39 10.54 -12.45 1.34
N ILE A 40 10.66 -11.18 0.90
CA ILE A 40 9.72 -10.12 1.29
C ILE A 40 8.28 -10.46 0.88
N LEU A 41 8.08 -11.02 -0.32
CA LEU A 41 6.75 -11.43 -0.79
C LEU A 41 6.20 -12.58 0.07
N SER A 42 7.04 -13.53 0.47
CA SER A 42 6.66 -14.63 1.36
C SER A 42 6.26 -14.11 2.74
N ASP A 43 7.09 -13.26 3.35
CA ASP A 43 6.85 -12.65 4.66
C ASP A 43 5.58 -11.82 4.66
N PHE A 44 5.31 -11.08 3.57
CA PHE A 44 4.08 -10.32 3.42
C PHE A 44 2.85 -11.24 3.47
N VAL A 45 2.84 -12.33 2.70
CA VAL A 45 1.73 -13.29 2.69
C VAL A 45 1.58 -13.98 4.05
N GLU A 46 2.68 -14.30 4.72
CA GLU A 46 2.63 -14.89 6.06
C GLU A 46 1.99 -13.94 7.08
N LYS A 47 2.36 -12.65 7.04
CA LYS A 47 1.76 -11.61 7.88
C LYS A 47 0.27 -11.42 7.61
N LEU A 48 -0.17 -11.46 6.35
CA LEU A 48 -1.60 -11.44 6.03
C LEU A 48 -2.35 -12.60 6.68
N ASN A 49 -1.80 -13.82 6.60
CA ASN A 49 -2.38 -14.99 7.26
C ASN A 49 -2.33 -14.91 8.79
N GLU A 50 -1.30 -14.28 9.37
CA GLU A 50 -1.20 -14.03 10.80
C GLU A 50 -2.30 -13.08 11.27
N CYS A 51 -2.48 -11.94 10.60
CA CYS A 51 -3.52 -10.96 10.93
C CYS A 51 -4.92 -11.57 10.88
N GLU A 52 -5.24 -12.35 9.84
CA GLU A 52 -6.54 -13.03 9.73
C GLU A 52 -6.79 -14.03 10.86
N ARG A 53 -5.76 -14.73 11.32
CA ARG A 53 -5.88 -15.71 12.42
C ARG A 53 -5.94 -15.06 13.79
N SER A 54 -5.15 -14.02 14.02
CA SER A 54 -4.99 -13.39 15.33
C SER A 54 -6.05 -12.32 15.60
N GLY A 55 -6.66 -11.77 14.57
CA GLY A 55 -7.51 -10.60 14.71
C GLY A 55 -6.72 -9.31 15.00
N GLN A 56 -5.38 -9.34 14.86
CA GLN A 56 -4.49 -8.24 15.24
C GLN A 56 -3.67 -7.74 14.03
N ALA A 57 -3.58 -6.42 13.90
CA ALA A 57 -2.75 -5.82 12.87
C ALA A 57 -1.25 -5.98 13.17
N THR A 58 -0.45 -6.18 12.12
CA THR A 58 1.01 -6.25 12.18
C THR A 58 1.65 -5.30 11.18
N GLY A 59 2.93 -5.00 11.38
CA GLY A 59 3.71 -4.14 10.48
C GLY A 59 4.81 -4.91 9.75
N MET A 60 5.21 -4.38 8.60
CA MET A 60 6.41 -4.79 7.86
C MET A 60 7.16 -3.53 7.41
N LEU A 61 8.45 -3.46 7.67
CA LEU A 61 9.32 -2.37 7.22
C LEU A 61 10.29 -2.90 6.17
N VAL A 62 10.23 -2.35 4.97
CA VAL A 62 11.12 -2.71 3.86
C VAL A 62 12.14 -1.59 3.67
N LEU A 63 13.42 -1.92 3.76
CA LEU A 63 14.53 -0.99 3.60
C LEU A 63 15.35 -1.34 2.35
N GLY A 64 15.81 -0.32 1.63
CA GLY A 64 16.66 -0.48 0.46
C GLY A 64 17.08 0.87 -0.13
N GLY A 65 18.19 0.89 -0.87
CA GLY A 65 18.70 2.09 -1.54
C GLY A 65 17.72 2.69 -2.55
N SER A 66 17.99 3.89 -3.06
CA SER A 66 17.22 4.45 -4.18
C SER A 66 17.42 3.59 -5.45
N GLY A 67 16.38 3.44 -6.27
CA GLY A 67 16.45 2.69 -7.53
C GLY A 67 16.46 1.16 -7.43
N VAL A 68 16.39 0.57 -6.24
CA VAL A 68 16.39 -0.90 -6.06
C VAL A 68 15.04 -1.58 -6.35
N GLY A 69 14.04 -0.83 -6.81
CA GLY A 69 12.72 -1.37 -7.15
C GLY A 69 11.68 -1.39 -6.02
N LYS A 70 11.83 -0.56 -4.98
CA LYS A 70 10.85 -0.48 -3.86
C LYS A 70 9.43 -0.11 -4.33
N ALA A 71 9.29 0.89 -5.20
CA ALA A 71 8.00 1.27 -5.78
C ALA A 71 7.39 0.11 -6.60
N THR A 72 8.20 -0.58 -7.39
CA THR A 72 7.77 -1.77 -8.14
C THR A 72 7.33 -2.90 -7.20
N LEU A 73 8.06 -3.11 -6.11
CA LEU A 73 7.68 -4.06 -5.06
C LEU A 73 6.36 -3.67 -4.40
N MET A 74 6.15 -2.40 -4.06
CA MET A 74 4.91 -1.90 -3.48
C MET A 74 3.70 -2.14 -4.39
N ASN A 75 3.84 -1.92 -5.70
CA ASN A 75 2.81 -2.28 -6.68
C ASN A 75 2.50 -3.79 -6.67
N ARG A 76 3.52 -4.63 -6.50
CA ARG A 76 3.32 -6.09 -6.39
C ARG A 76 2.61 -6.49 -5.10
N LEU A 77 2.98 -5.89 -3.97
CA LEU A 77 2.30 -6.08 -2.69
C LEU A 77 0.84 -5.62 -2.77
N LYS A 78 0.59 -4.49 -3.43
CA LYS A 78 -0.75 -3.97 -3.69
C LYS A 78 -1.58 -4.98 -4.48
N ALA A 79 -1.06 -5.47 -5.60
CA ALA A 79 -1.74 -6.48 -6.42
C ALA A 79 -2.04 -7.78 -5.65
N ILE A 80 -1.14 -8.23 -4.77
CA ILE A 80 -1.37 -9.40 -3.91
C ILE A 80 -2.52 -9.13 -2.93
N GLY A 81 -2.53 -7.95 -2.29
CA GLY A 81 -3.61 -7.55 -1.38
C GLY A 81 -4.95 -7.44 -2.10
N GLU A 82 -4.98 -6.80 -3.27
CA GLU A 82 -6.19 -6.66 -4.10
C GLU A 82 -6.70 -8.03 -4.53
N GLN A 83 -5.84 -8.91 -5.02
CA GLN A 83 -6.22 -10.27 -5.40
C GLN A 83 -6.81 -11.05 -4.22
N ARG A 84 -6.32 -10.83 -3.00
CA ARG A 84 -6.76 -11.56 -1.81
C ARG A 84 -8.07 -11.04 -1.25
N TYR A 85 -8.26 -9.73 -1.27
CA TYR A 85 -9.30 -9.08 -0.47
C TYR A 85 -10.33 -8.29 -1.29
N ALA A 86 -10.05 -7.98 -2.56
CA ALA A 86 -11.02 -7.24 -3.37
C ALA A 86 -12.27 -8.08 -3.61
N ARG A 87 -13.43 -7.43 -3.52
CA ARG A 87 -14.73 -8.04 -3.74
C ARG A 87 -15.56 -7.17 -4.67
N TYR A 88 -16.21 -7.80 -5.63
CA TYR A 88 -17.14 -7.15 -6.54
C TYR A 88 -18.56 -7.50 -6.09
N GLU A 89 -19.25 -6.53 -5.51
CA GLU A 89 -20.65 -6.62 -5.10
C GLU A 89 -21.53 -5.92 -6.17
N GLU A 90 -22.84 -6.15 -6.16
CA GLU A 90 -23.75 -5.63 -7.20
C GLU A 90 -23.78 -4.09 -7.24
N ASP A 91 -23.61 -3.44 -6.09
CA ASP A 91 -23.73 -2.00 -5.90
C ASP A 91 -22.39 -1.30 -5.59
N ARG A 92 -21.33 -2.05 -5.29
CA ARG A 92 -20.01 -1.51 -4.96
C ARG A 92 -18.86 -2.47 -5.23
N THR A 93 -17.68 -1.91 -5.46
CA THR A 93 -16.41 -2.65 -5.44
C THR A 93 -15.69 -2.34 -4.13
N ILE A 94 -15.36 -3.37 -3.36
CA ILE A 94 -14.53 -3.25 -2.17
C ILE A 94 -13.08 -3.43 -2.60
N CYS A 95 -12.28 -2.37 -2.48
CA CYS A 95 -10.84 -2.40 -2.74
C CYS A 95 -10.09 -2.09 -1.43
N PRO A 96 -9.78 -3.09 -0.61
CA PRO A 96 -9.33 -2.88 0.77
C PRO A 96 -7.82 -2.70 0.89
N VAL A 97 -7.16 -2.20 -0.17
CA VAL A 97 -5.73 -1.88 -0.15
C VAL A 97 -5.54 -0.38 -0.32
N LEU A 98 -5.15 0.27 0.77
CA LEU A 98 -4.79 1.68 0.80
C LEU A 98 -3.31 1.83 0.43
N SER A 99 -3.00 2.69 -0.54
CA SER A 99 -1.64 3.04 -0.93
C SER A 99 -1.47 4.55 -0.86
N ILE A 100 -0.56 5.03 0.00
CA ILE A 100 -0.27 6.45 0.17
C ILE A 100 1.24 6.68 0.20
N GLU A 101 1.65 7.89 -0.17
CA GLU A 101 2.99 8.39 0.13
C GLU A 101 2.94 9.16 1.45
N VAL A 102 4.07 9.27 2.16
CA VAL A 102 4.15 10.19 3.30
C VAL A 102 3.87 11.62 2.81
N PRO A 103 2.86 12.31 3.34
CA PRO A 103 2.51 13.64 2.86
C PRO A 103 3.53 14.68 3.30
N ASP A 104 3.71 15.73 2.50
CA ASP A 104 4.47 16.94 2.86
C ASP A 104 3.51 18.14 2.95
N PRO A 105 3.33 18.77 4.14
CA PRO A 105 4.01 18.50 5.40
C PRO A 105 3.49 17.25 6.12
N CYS A 106 4.41 16.46 6.71
CA CYS A 106 4.07 15.23 7.43
C CYS A 106 3.33 15.51 8.77
N THR A 107 2.05 15.85 8.74
CA THR A 107 1.19 16.10 9.91
C THR A 107 0.06 15.07 9.98
N PRO A 108 -0.55 14.83 11.15
CA PRO A 108 -1.72 13.93 11.22
C PRO A 108 -2.89 14.35 10.35
N ILE A 109 -3.08 15.65 10.15
CA ILE A 109 -4.18 16.15 9.31
C ILE A 109 -3.88 15.89 7.83
N GLU A 110 -2.62 16.07 7.39
CA GLU A 110 -2.23 15.72 6.02
C GLU A 110 -2.33 14.21 5.77
N PHE A 111 -2.02 13.35 6.75
CA PHE A 111 -2.30 11.92 6.63
C PHE A 111 -3.80 11.64 6.49
N SER A 112 -4.65 12.36 7.22
CA SER A 112 -6.11 12.21 7.09
C SER A 112 -6.59 12.59 5.70
N TYR A 113 -6.05 13.67 5.12
CA TYR A 113 -6.33 14.05 3.73
C TYR A 113 -5.83 12.99 2.75
N ALA A 114 -4.58 12.54 2.88
CA ALA A 114 -4.01 11.52 1.99
C ALA A 114 -4.82 10.20 2.00
N ILE A 115 -5.30 9.78 3.17
CA ILE A 115 -6.18 8.61 3.31
C ILE A 115 -7.50 8.84 2.57
N LEU A 116 -8.16 9.99 2.80
CA LEU A 116 -9.44 10.31 2.18
C LEU A 116 -9.32 10.40 0.65
N GLU A 117 -8.29 11.08 0.15
CA GLU A 117 -8.01 11.18 -1.30
C GLU A 117 -7.79 9.81 -1.91
N ALA A 118 -6.96 8.97 -1.27
CA ALA A 118 -6.66 7.63 -1.77
C ALA A 118 -7.87 6.68 -1.71
N LEU A 119 -8.86 6.96 -0.84
CA LEU A 119 -10.12 6.22 -0.74
C LEU A 119 -11.26 6.84 -1.57
N GLY A 120 -10.97 7.88 -2.37
CA GLY A 120 -11.91 8.42 -3.37
C GLY A 120 -12.75 9.61 -2.91
N ASP A 121 -12.41 10.27 -1.80
CA ASP A 121 -13.01 11.56 -1.47
C ASP A 121 -12.55 12.64 -2.45
N GLY A 122 -13.50 13.23 -3.19
CA GLY A 122 -13.22 14.23 -4.22
C GLY A 122 -12.90 15.64 -3.68
N ASP A 123 -13.27 15.95 -2.43
CA ASP A 123 -12.95 17.25 -1.82
C ASP A 123 -12.68 17.14 -0.31
N PRO A 124 -11.59 16.46 0.09
CA PRO A 124 -11.36 16.18 1.48
C PRO A 124 -11.00 17.43 2.30
N ARG A 125 -10.45 18.45 1.64
CA ARG A 125 -9.98 19.72 2.24
C ARG A 125 -11.09 20.77 2.45
N SER A 126 -12.27 20.59 1.85
CA SER A 126 -13.44 21.44 2.13
C SER A 126 -13.92 21.36 3.58
N ARG A 127 -13.57 20.29 4.31
CA ARG A 127 -13.94 20.11 5.71
C ARG A 127 -13.27 21.17 6.57
N LYS A 128 -14.11 22.02 7.19
CA LYS A 128 -13.65 23.17 8.00
C LYS A 128 -12.95 22.76 9.30
N ASN A 129 -13.17 21.54 9.78
CA ASN A 129 -12.73 21.07 11.10
C ASN A 129 -11.82 19.85 10.99
N LYS A 130 -10.63 19.97 11.59
CA LYS A 130 -9.63 18.88 11.65
C LYS A 130 -10.15 17.61 12.33
N LEU A 131 -10.99 17.75 13.36
CA LEU A 131 -11.58 16.61 14.06
C LEU A 131 -12.53 15.85 13.13
N ASP A 132 -13.30 16.57 12.33
CA ASP A 132 -14.26 15.97 11.41
C ASP A 132 -13.54 15.30 10.24
N THR A 133 -12.46 15.89 9.73
CA THR A 133 -11.58 15.25 8.74
C THR A 133 -10.98 13.95 9.28
N HIS A 134 -10.50 13.96 10.52
CA HIS A 134 -9.89 12.77 11.12
C HIS A 134 -10.91 11.64 11.30
N LYS A 135 -12.10 11.96 11.83
CA LYS A 135 -13.21 10.99 11.95
C LYS A 135 -13.67 10.48 10.59
N ALA A 136 -13.69 11.33 9.57
CA ALA A 136 -14.02 10.92 8.21
C ALA A 136 -13.00 9.91 7.69
N ALA A 137 -11.70 10.14 7.91
CA ALA A 137 -10.66 9.18 7.50
C ALA A 137 -10.83 7.82 8.21
N GLU A 138 -11.09 7.81 9.52
CA GLU A 138 -11.41 6.57 10.25
C GLU A 138 -12.64 5.86 9.68
N LEU A 139 -13.71 6.61 9.37
CA LEU A 139 -14.93 6.07 8.82
C LEU A 139 -14.71 5.47 7.42
N PHE A 140 -13.93 6.14 6.57
CA PHE A 140 -13.60 5.65 5.23
C PHE A 140 -12.77 4.36 5.30
N LEU A 141 -11.79 4.28 6.21
CA LEU A 141 -11.02 3.04 6.42
C LEU A 141 -11.93 1.85 6.78
N ILE A 142 -12.95 2.09 7.61
CA ILE A 142 -13.94 1.07 8.01
C ILE A 142 -14.88 0.74 6.84
N GLN A 143 -15.44 1.74 6.16
CA GLN A 143 -16.44 1.56 5.09
C GLN A 143 -15.85 0.95 3.82
N CYS A 144 -14.59 1.28 3.50
CA CYS A 144 -13.81 0.65 2.43
C CYS A 144 -13.17 -0.68 2.88
N GLU A 145 -13.38 -1.07 4.13
CA GLU A 145 -12.95 -2.33 4.72
C GLU A 145 -11.45 -2.59 4.55
N VAL A 146 -10.64 -1.55 4.73
CA VAL A 146 -9.20 -1.58 4.44
C VAL A 146 -8.51 -2.67 5.27
N ARG A 147 -7.85 -3.62 4.59
CA ARG A 147 -7.08 -4.72 5.19
C ARG A 147 -5.57 -4.53 5.08
N VAL A 148 -5.12 -3.74 4.10
CA VAL A 148 -3.69 -3.47 3.87
C VAL A 148 -3.47 -1.98 3.69
N ILE A 149 -2.51 -1.42 4.42
CA ILE A 149 -2.04 -0.04 4.25
C ILE A 149 -0.57 -0.10 3.82
N LEU A 150 -0.30 0.40 2.62
CA LEU A 150 1.04 0.56 2.05
C LEU A 150 1.43 2.03 2.11
N ILE A 151 2.59 2.32 2.70
CA ILE A 151 3.11 3.67 2.85
C ILE A 151 4.49 3.75 2.20
N ASP A 152 4.64 4.53 1.13
CA ASP A 152 5.95 4.79 0.53
C ASP A 152 6.67 5.96 1.21
N ASN A 153 8.00 5.97 1.09
CA ASN A 153 8.88 7.02 1.58
C ASN A 153 8.73 7.34 3.07
N MET A 154 8.61 6.30 3.91
CA MET A 154 8.53 6.43 5.38
C MET A 154 9.67 7.24 6.00
N GLN A 155 10.84 7.33 5.34
CA GLN A 155 11.95 8.19 5.77
C GLN A 155 11.64 9.70 5.72
N ASP A 156 10.62 10.12 4.97
CA ASP A 156 10.23 11.52 4.82
C ASP A 156 9.46 12.04 6.03
N ILE A 157 9.03 11.16 6.94
CA ILE A 157 8.52 11.52 8.27
C ILE A 157 9.68 12.24 9.00
N PRO A 158 9.70 13.59 9.07
CA PRO A 158 10.96 14.32 9.10
C PRO A 158 11.77 14.08 10.37
N ALA A 159 13.08 13.94 10.18
CA ALA A 159 14.11 14.20 11.19
C ALA A 159 14.08 15.65 11.74
N ARG A 160 13.29 16.56 11.13
CA ARG A 160 13.19 18.00 11.43
C ARG A 160 12.15 18.36 12.50
N ARG A 161 11.37 17.41 13.01
CA ARG A 161 10.51 17.64 14.18
C ARG A 161 11.22 17.21 15.46
N ALA A 162 11.04 17.97 16.54
CA ALA A 162 11.38 17.49 17.87
C ALA A 162 10.71 16.12 18.12
N LYS A 163 11.28 15.26 19.00
CA LYS A 163 10.79 13.90 19.31
C LYS A 163 9.25 13.78 19.36
N ARG A 164 8.60 14.76 20.00
CA ARG A 164 7.15 14.86 20.16
C ARG A 164 6.35 14.85 18.83
N GLY A 165 6.92 15.39 17.76
CA GLY A 165 6.26 15.46 16.46
C GLY A 165 6.28 14.14 15.68
N VAL A 166 7.32 13.33 15.86
CA VAL A 166 7.41 11.97 15.31
C VAL A 166 6.47 11.05 16.09
N GLU A 167 6.51 11.12 17.43
CA GLU A 167 5.59 10.36 18.30
C GLU A 167 4.12 10.60 17.96
N LEU A 168 3.76 11.85 17.68
CA LEU A 168 2.39 12.23 17.34
C LEU A 168 1.94 11.66 15.99
N VAL A 169 2.81 11.61 14.97
CA VAL A 169 2.51 10.97 13.69
C VAL A 169 2.41 9.45 13.86
N SER A 170 3.36 8.83 14.55
CA SER A 170 3.37 7.38 14.79
C SER A 170 2.14 6.92 15.59
N THR A 171 1.72 7.69 16.59
CA THR A 171 0.50 7.41 17.36
C THR A 171 -0.74 7.44 16.48
N ARG A 172 -0.79 8.40 15.53
CA ARG A 172 -1.92 8.56 14.62
C ARG A 172 -1.97 7.48 13.56
N LEU A 173 -0.82 7.10 13.00
CA LEU A 173 -0.72 5.94 12.10
C LEU A 173 -1.18 4.66 12.79
N ARG A 174 -0.79 4.44 14.06
CA ARG A 174 -1.27 3.30 14.84
C ARG A 174 -2.79 3.31 14.99
N GLN A 175 -3.38 4.46 15.33
CA GLN A 175 -4.84 4.59 15.43
C GLN A 175 -5.54 4.25 14.12
N PHE A 176 -5.02 4.70 12.97
CA PHE A 176 -5.58 4.35 11.66
C PHE A 176 -5.49 2.84 11.38
N ILE A 177 -4.35 2.23 11.68
CA ILE A 177 -4.15 0.78 11.54
C ILE A 177 -5.17 0.02 12.39
N ASP A 178 -5.29 0.37 13.67
CA ASP A 178 -6.21 -0.30 14.61
C ASP A 178 -7.68 -0.16 14.14
N LYS A 179 -8.05 1.01 13.60
CA LYS A 179 -9.40 1.28 13.09
C LYS A 179 -9.71 0.52 11.81
N SER A 180 -8.74 0.38 10.90
CA SER A 180 -8.92 -0.40 9.67
C SER A 180 -9.24 -1.87 9.94
N PHE A 181 -8.71 -2.42 11.05
CA PHE A 181 -8.87 -3.83 11.40
C PHE A 181 -10.09 -4.13 12.30
N ALA A 182 -10.80 -3.11 12.80
CA ALA A 182 -11.89 -3.26 13.79
C ALA A 182 -13.22 -3.80 13.22
N VAL A 183 -13.20 -4.47 12.06
CA VAL A 183 -14.37 -5.00 11.32
C VAL A 183 -14.28 -6.50 11.11
#